data_AF-A0A1U9JZY0-F1
#
_entry.id   AF-A0A1U9JZY0-F1
#
_cell.length_a   1.000
_cell.length_b   1.000
_cell.length_c   1.000
_cell.angle_alpha   90.00
_cell.angle_beta   90.00
_cell.angle_gamma   90.00
#
_symmetry.space_group_name_H-M   'P 1'
#
loop_
_entity.id
_entity.type
_entity.pdbx_description
1 polymer ?
#
loop_
_entity_poly.entity_id
_entity_poly.type
_entity_poly.pdbx_seq_one_letter_code
_entity_poly.pdbx_strand_id
1 'polypeptide(L)'
;MFKKPALLGLIATSAWLSATPLPAIAQDTEAAKQVLDQLNAEQETTRILLEKLKSTDPSVIDVYFKLDENQQRTMVVSRVTDSGLIETWEAPPT
;
A
#
# COMPACT_ATOMS: atom_id res chain seq x y z
N MET A 1 43.68 0.62 38.78
CA MET A 1 42.81 -0.57 38.98
C MET A 1 41.87 -0.66 37.80
N PHE A 2 42.11 -1.61 36.89
CA PHE A 2 41.24 -1.94 35.76
C PHE A 2 40.61 -3.30 36.04
N LYS A 3 39.28 -3.42 35.89
CA LYS A 3 38.59 -4.72 35.94
C LYS A 3 38.03 -5.06 34.56
N LYS A 4 38.28 -6.32 34.19
CA LYS A 4 38.09 -7.00 32.90
C LYS A 4 36.60 -7.16 32.53
N PRO A 5 36.28 -7.35 31.24
CA PRO A 5 34.92 -7.55 30.76
C PRO A 5 34.44 -8.99 31.05
N ALA A 6 33.17 -9.15 31.43
CA ALA A 6 32.51 -10.42 31.51
C ALA A 6 31.39 -10.46 30.46
N LEU A 7 31.57 -11.35 29.48
CA LEU A 7 30.59 -11.76 28.50
C LEU A 7 29.54 -12.64 29.20
N LEU A 8 28.27 -12.23 29.21
CA LEU A 8 27.15 -13.11 29.57
C LEU A 8 25.83 -12.57 29.04
N GLY A 9 25.16 -13.41 28.24
CA GLY A 9 23.71 -13.40 28.07
C GLY A 9 23.19 -12.72 26.80
N LEU A 10 22.86 -13.53 25.79
CA LEU A 10 21.77 -13.21 24.87
C LEU A 10 20.55 -12.80 25.72
N ILE A 11 20.18 -11.53 25.72
CA ILE A 11 18.85 -11.13 26.15
C ILE A 11 18.04 -11.03 24.87
N ALA A 12 17.18 -12.03 24.69
CA ALA A 12 16.19 -12.05 23.63
C ALA A 12 15.51 -10.67 23.58
N THR A 13 15.46 -10.09 22.38
CA THR A 13 14.65 -8.92 22.07
C THR A 13 13.19 -9.29 22.27
N SER A 14 12.72 -9.25 23.50
CA SER A 14 11.31 -9.13 23.81
C SER A 14 10.92 -7.70 23.42
N ALA A 15 10.71 -7.49 22.12
CA ALA A 15 9.88 -6.40 21.66
C ALA A 15 8.55 -6.60 22.39
N TRP A 16 8.31 -5.73 23.37
CA TRP A 16 6.98 -5.55 23.92
C TRP A 16 6.13 -5.11 22.74
N LEU A 17 5.45 -6.08 22.14
CA LEU A 17 4.25 -5.85 21.35
C LEU A 17 3.28 -5.23 22.35
N SER A 18 3.38 -3.91 22.57
CA SER A 18 2.27 -3.13 23.08
C SER A 18 1.21 -3.27 22.00
N ALA A 19 0.43 -4.33 22.12
CA ALA A 19 -0.80 -4.57 21.41
C ALA A 19 -1.68 -3.37 21.74
N THR A 20 -1.59 -2.33 20.91
CA THR A 20 -2.77 -1.51 20.67
C THR A 20 -3.85 -2.51 20.30
N PRO A 21 -4.88 -2.70 21.14
CA PRO A 21 -5.94 -3.61 20.81
C PRO A 21 -6.46 -3.16 19.45
N LEU A 22 -6.30 -4.01 18.44
CA LEU A 22 -7.04 -3.86 17.20
C LEU A 22 -8.50 -3.67 17.64
N PRO A 23 -9.19 -2.61 17.20
CA PRO A 23 -10.61 -2.49 17.49
C PRO A 23 -11.25 -3.82 17.08
N ALA A 24 -12.13 -4.35 17.92
CA ALA A 24 -12.75 -5.65 17.73
C ALA A 24 -13.54 -5.68 16.41
N ILE A 25 -12.86 -5.91 15.29
CA ILE A 25 -13.45 -6.24 14.00
C ILE A 25 -13.65 -7.75 14.03
N ALA A 26 -14.64 -8.17 14.81
CA ALA A 26 -15.21 -9.49 14.68
C ALA A 26 -16.67 -9.35 15.10
N GLN A 27 -17.55 -8.98 14.15
CA GLN A 27 -18.97 -9.40 14.18
C GLN A 27 -19.84 -8.99 12.98
N ASP A 28 -19.27 -8.66 11.82
CA ASP A 28 -20.06 -8.67 10.59
C ASP A 28 -19.22 -9.31 9.47
N THR A 29 -19.19 -10.64 9.46
CA THR A 29 -18.43 -11.43 8.49
C THR A 29 -18.90 -11.17 7.07
N GLU A 30 -20.18 -10.82 6.87
CA GLU A 30 -20.71 -10.45 5.57
C GLU A 30 -20.24 -9.06 5.14
N ALA A 31 -20.25 -8.06 6.03
CA ALA A 31 -19.67 -6.75 5.70
C ALA A 31 -18.15 -6.84 5.44
N ALA A 32 -17.42 -7.60 6.24
CA ALA A 32 -15.98 -7.83 6.04
C ALA A 32 -15.70 -8.55 4.70
N LYS A 33 -16.54 -9.52 4.33
CA LYS A 33 -16.45 -10.22 3.04
C LYS A 33 -16.76 -9.28 1.87
N GLN A 34 -17.81 -8.46 1.98
CA GLN A 34 -18.14 -7.46 0.96
C GLN A 34 -16.99 -6.46 0.75
N VAL A 35 -16.36 -5.99 1.82
CA VAL A 35 -15.18 -5.12 1.74
C VAL A 35 -14.02 -5.84 1.07
N LEU A 36 -13.76 -7.12 1.42
CA LEU A 36 -12.68 -7.90 0.81
C LEU A 36 -12.93 -8.15 -0.68
N ASP A 37 -14.15 -8.51 -1.06
CA ASP A 37 -14.55 -8.72 -2.46
C ASP A 37 -14.41 -7.43 -3.27
N GLN A 38 -14.80 -6.28 -2.69
CA GLN A 38 -14.63 -4.96 -3.30
C GLN A 38 -13.14 -4.61 -3.48
N LEU A 39 -12.31 -4.82 -2.46
CA LEU A 39 -10.87 -4.59 -2.54
C LEU A 39 -10.20 -5.48 -3.60
N ASN A 40 -10.59 -6.76 -3.67
CA ASN A 40 -10.09 -7.68 -4.69
C ASN A 40 -10.51 -7.25 -6.10
N ALA A 41 -11.76 -6.80 -6.28
CA ALA A 41 -12.24 -6.30 -7.55
C ALA A 41 -11.50 -5.01 -7.97
N GLU A 42 -11.20 -4.12 -7.02
CA GLU A 42 -10.42 -2.90 -7.26
C GLU A 42 -8.97 -3.19 -7.61
N GLN A 43 -8.33 -4.14 -6.90
CA GLN A 43 -6.97 -4.60 -7.20
C GLN A 43 -6.89 -5.19 -8.61
N GLU A 44 -7.84 -6.06 -8.98
CA GLU A 44 -7.86 -6.67 -10.30
C GLU A 44 -8.07 -5.63 -11.40
N THR A 45 -8.99 -4.69 -11.20
CA THR A 45 -9.21 -3.57 -12.12
C THR A 45 -7.94 -2.76 -12.32
N THR A 46 -7.26 -2.44 -11.22
CA THR A 46 -6.02 -1.66 -11.21
C THR A 46 -4.90 -2.40 -11.95
N ARG A 47 -4.76 -3.72 -11.72
CA ARG A 47 -3.80 -4.57 -12.43
C ARG A 47 -4.05 -4.58 -13.94
N ILE A 48 -5.29 -4.79 -14.37
CA ILE A 48 -5.66 -4.79 -15.79
C ILE A 48 -5.37 -3.43 -16.42
N LEU A 49 -5.67 -2.32 -15.72
CA LEU A 49 -5.35 -0.98 -16.23
C LEU A 49 -3.84 -0.77 -16.36
N LEU A 50 -3.06 -1.15 -15.36
CA LEU A 50 -1.60 -1.05 -15.41
C LEU A 50 -1.04 -1.86 -16.59
N GLU A 51 -1.51 -3.09 -16.79
CA GLU A 51 -1.09 -3.93 -17.92
C GLU A 51 -1.42 -3.29 -19.27
N LYS A 52 -2.62 -2.70 -19.42
CA LYS A 52 -3.03 -1.99 -20.63
C LYS A 52 -2.23 -0.70 -20.87
N LEU A 53 -1.94 0.06 -19.82
CA LEU A 53 -1.15 1.28 -19.95
C LEU A 53 0.30 0.93 -20.30
N LYS A 54 0.89 -0.08 -19.66
CA LYS A 54 2.24 -0.55 -19.95
C LYS A 54 2.42 -1.12 -21.35
N SER A 55 1.37 -1.68 -21.95
CA SER A 55 1.42 -2.13 -23.34
C SER A 55 1.50 -0.97 -24.35
N THR A 56 1.05 0.23 -23.94
CA THR A 56 1.10 1.45 -24.75
C THR A 56 2.34 2.29 -24.42
N ASP A 57 2.65 2.43 -23.14
CA ASP A 57 3.79 3.18 -22.61
C ASP A 57 4.50 2.34 -21.52
N PRO A 58 5.61 1.65 -21.85
CA PRO A 58 6.36 0.83 -20.90
C PRO A 58 6.94 1.60 -19.71
N SER A 59 6.98 2.93 -19.79
CA SER A 59 7.48 3.79 -18.70
C SER A 59 6.51 3.89 -17.53
N VAL A 60 5.24 3.51 -17.72
CA VAL A 60 4.24 3.45 -16.65
C VAL A 60 4.64 2.37 -15.63
N ILE A 61 4.70 2.78 -14.36
CA ILE A 61 5.12 1.91 -13.27
C ILE A 61 4.01 1.62 -12.27
N ASP A 62 3.02 2.50 -12.16
CA ASP A 62 1.97 2.38 -11.16
C ASP A 62 0.68 3.07 -11.60
N VAL A 63 -0.44 2.51 -11.13
CA VAL A 63 -1.79 3.04 -11.29
C VAL A 63 -2.53 2.78 -9.99
N TYR A 64 -3.24 3.76 -9.46
CA TYR A 64 -4.14 3.55 -8.33
C TYR A 64 -5.30 4.54 -8.38
N PHE A 65 -6.33 4.29 -7.56
CA PHE A 65 -7.45 5.20 -7.40
C PHE A 65 -7.41 5.82 -6.02
N LYS A 66 -7.70 7.12 -5.94
CA LYS A 66 -7.94 7.84 -4.69
C LYS A 66 -9.28 8.55 -4.74
N LEU A 67 -9.75 9.00 -3.59
CA LEU A 67 -10.86 9.95 -3.52
C LEU A 67 -10.29 11.37 -3.46
N ASP A 68 -10.85 12.28 -4.27
CA ASP A 68 -10.51 13.71 -4.22
C ASP A 68 -11.22 14.42 -3.05
N GLU A 69 -11.04 15.74 -2.97
CA GLU A 69 -11.66 16.59 -1.94
C GLU A 69 -13.21 16.53 -1.96
N ASN A 70 -13.80 16.14 -3.09
CA ASN A 70 -15.25 16.01 -3.29
C ASN A 70 -15.73 14.56 -3.13
N GLN A 71 -14.89 13.65 -2.64
CA GLN A 71 -15.16 12.20 -2.56
C GLN A 71 -15.42 11.55 -3.92
N GLN A 72 -14.92 12.14 -5.00
CA GLN A 72 -14.98 11.57 -6.35
C GLN A 72 -13.76 10.69 -6.59
N ARG A 73 -13.96 9.60 -7.33
CA ARG A 73 -12.88 8.66 -7.66
C ARG A 73 -11.97 9.27 -8.73
N THR A 74 -10.71 9.47 -8.38
CA THR A 74 -9.66 9.99 -9.27
C THR A 74 -8.63 8.91 -9.52
N MET A 75 -8.31 8.66 -10.78
CA MET A 75 -7.23 7.76 -11.17
C MET A 75 -5.91 8.50 -11.14
N VAL A 76 -4.89 7.89 -10.53
CA VAL A 76 -3.53 8.38 -10.48
C VAL A 76 -2.64 7.42 -11.26
N VAL A 77 -1.82 7.96 -12.15
CA VAL A 77 -0.89 7.20 -12.99
C VAL A 77 0.52 7.74 -12.77
N SER A 78 1.48 6.86 -12.52
CA SER A 78 2.89 7.23 -12.37
C SER A 78 3.74 6.58 -13.45
N ARG A 79 4.67 7.35 -14.02
CA ARG A 79 5.64 6.87 -15.03
C ARG A 79 7.06 7.33 -14.68
N VAL A 80 8.05 6.64 -15.24
CA VAL A 80 9.46 7.04 -15.17
C VAL A 80 9.85 7.83 -16.42
N THR A 81 10.41 9.01 -16.27
CA THR A 81 10.89 9.83 -17.39
C THR A 81 12.24 9.33 -17.94
N ASP A 82 12.65 9.84 -19.09
CA ASP A 82 13.98 9.58 -19.65
C ASP A 82 15.13 10.02 -18.74
N SER A 83 14.89 10.98 -17.85
CA SER A 83 15.83 11.45 -16.83
C SER A 83 15.85 10.58 -15.56
N GLY A 84 15.03 9.53 -15.52
CA GLY A 84 14.90 8.64 -14.36
C GLY A 84 14.06 9.21 -13.21
N LEU A 85 13.32 10.30 -13.44
CA LEU A 85 12.42 10.87 -12.45
C LEU A 85 11.06 10.18 -12.51
N ILE A 86 10.34 10.16 -11.39
CA ILE A 86 8.95 9.71 -11.36
C ILE A 86 8.05 10.94 -11.54
N GLU A 87 7.23 10.90 -12.57
CA GLU A 87 6.17 11.86 -12.81
C GLU A 87 4.82 11.19 -12.57
N THR A 88 3.87 11.93 -11.99
CA THR A 88 2.55 11.45 -11.63
C THR A 88 1.49 12.39 -12.18
N TRP A 89 0.44 11.82 -12.79
CA TRP A 89 -0.73 12.56 -13.26
C TRP A 89 -2.00 12.02 -12.66
N GLU A 90 -2.94 12.92 -12.49
CA GLU A 90 -4.29 12.61 -12.06
C GLU A 90 -5.19 12.77 -13.27
N ALA A 91 -5.91 11.70 -13.63
CA ALA A 91 -6.96 11.82 -14.61
C ALA A 91 -8.07 12.71 -14.02
N PRO A 92 -8.65 13.64 -14.81
CA PRO A 92 -9.77 14.42 -14.33
C PRO A 92 -10.90 13.50 -13.85
N PRO A 93 -11.64 13.88 -12.79
CA PRO A 93 -12.75 13.08 -12.30
C PRO A 93 -13.78 12.87 -13.44
N THR A 94 -14.26 11.63 -13.56
CA THR A 94 -15.28 11.22 -14.52
C THR A 94 -16.65 11.14 -13.89
#